data_AF-A0A662MHJ6-F1
#
_entry.id   AF-A0A662MHJ6-F1
#
_cell.length_a   1.000
_cell.length_b   1.000
_cell.length_c   1.000
_cell.angle_alpha   90.00
_cell.angle_beta   90.00
_cell.angle_gamma   90.00
#
_symmetry.space_group_name_H-M   'P 1'
#
loop_
_entity.id
_entity.type
_entity.pdbx_description
1 polymer ?
#
loop_
_entity_poly.entity_id
_entity_poly.type
_entity_poly.pdbx_seq_one_letter_code
_entity_poly.pdbx_strand_id
1 'polypeptide(L)'
;MGDAPFDLGSGAKDMYPLMAPSGTDVGDILITSQENGDVVSGKILIEAVSTAPDTARVDFLVNGNISFTDYSEPYQFILDTTDFEEDSYIRVTASALRRFGPDINDTVRLLVNNRIDSGDFISVETAENSYSPDQTVTAMIDTNINTPPFDTVALRINCNSPSGPIYFISNCTYPESVQWVLTFPLPSDVEEGGHLLNVTAFGYMKGELLWWARDTYNFTVSGSSLHGKLEDINTTLSSISSWSADLDYQNMTIREILDRVKHLQNDVDHLNVSAGLLLDEIIVRLGRTESNLTSRIEGMNSSLQSAITVGLSAVFSRLDDVDSMLSDIDTGIAELNSGLEDLGENLSMRLERLEREMYENISALREYIELRSDQMTLYLEVVNASLHYHLAEIQNDTESFRTEVVGELSDIRSYLEGMNRTGTSDRIEILRAQEASDRLIEDLNNVTISEIRSRISDLRDDLVSLNGSEAQRHASTLSSLLEELEIVNGTISDHLSQIVLSLEALQKLEEIMNDLEVMDKNLDTTKSDLSGNDNGIVVLLAISLVILVAILILLILMMVRKGAGGKETFPDSADTTSGNPPGPVKESPSVETGPDRK
;
A
#
# COMPACT_ATOMS: atom_id res chain seq x y z
N MET A 1 -131.95 105.62 100.66
CA MET A 1 -133.12 105.39 101.53
C MET A 1 -134.24 105.03 100.57
N GLY A 2 -134.80 103.82 100.50
CA GLY A 2 -135.11 102.82 101.51
C GLY A 2 -136.60 102.47 101.36
N ASP A 3 -136.93 101.18 101.44
CA ASP A 3 -138.21 100.53 101.79
C ASP A 3 -139.36 100.25 100.78
N ALA A 4 -139.61 98.93 100.56
CA ALA A 4 -140.81 98.07 100.83
C ALA A 4 -142.25 98.55 100.45
N PRO A 5 -143.37 97.76 100.50
CA PRO A 5 -143.61 96.39 101.02
C PRO A 5 -144.70 95.46 100.33
N PHE A 6 -144.86 94.23 100.88
CA PHE A 6 -146.06 93.38 101.18
C PHE A 6 -147.10 92.80 100.16
N ASP A 7 -147.29 91.46 100.28
CA ASP A 7 -148.49 90.60 100.51
C ASP A 7 -149.61 90.20 99.52
N LEU A 8 -150.12 88.99 99.84
CA LEU A 8 -151.41 88.26 99.62
C LEU A 8 -151.90 88.03 98.18
N GLY A 9 -152.24 86.80 97.80
CA GLY A 9 -153.51 86.10 98.14
C GLY A 9 -154.47 86.22 96.94
N SER A 10 -155.56 85.48 96.70
CA SER A 10 -156.27 84.36 97.32
C SER A 10 -157.50 84.00 96.43
N GLY A 11 -158.08 82.79 96.58
CA GLY A 11 -159.52 82.45 96.44
C GLY A 11 -160.12 82.22 95.02
N ALA A 12 -161.18 81.41 94.78
CA ALA A 12 -162.05 80.54 95.59
C ALA A 12 -163.02 79.67 94.71
N LYS A 13 -163.61 78.58 95.28
CA LYS A 13 -164.86 77.78 94.96
C LYS A 13 -164.98 77.03 93.59
N ASP A 14 -165.64 75.88 93.39
CA ASP A 14 -166.83 75.23 94.01
C ASP A 14 -167.00 73.71 93.62
N MET A 15 -167.65 72.93 94.51
CA MET A 15 -168.62 71.78 94.37
C MET A 15 -168.41 70.43 93.60
N TYR A 16 -168.74 69.33 94.32
CA TYR A 16 -168.96 67.89 93.98
C TYR A 16 -170.13 67.61 92.97
N PRO A 17 -170.32 66.40 92.31
CA PRO A 17 -169.94 65.04 92.75
C PRO A 17 -169.54 63.93 91.68
N LEU A 18 -169.21 62.71 92.20
CA LEU A 18 -169.25 61.31 91.67
C LEU A 18 -168.16 60.68 90.72
N MET A 19 -167.44 59.70 91.32
CA MET A 19 -166.86 58.42 90.81
C MET A 19 -165.58 58.37 89.93
N ALA A 20 -164.78 57.34 90.26
CA ALA A 20 -163.48 56.83 89.73
C ALA A 20 -163.52 56.42 88.22
N PRO A 21 -162.40 56.08 87.50
CA PRO A 21 -161.24 55.29 87.95
C PRO A 21 -159.82 55.68 87.42
N SER A 22 -158.89 54.80 87.79
CA SER A 22 -157.43 54.68 87.75
C SER A 22 -156.71 54.60 86.40
N GLY A 23 -155.44 55.00 86.39
CA GLY A 23 -154.39 54.53 85.46
C GLY A 23 -153.19 55.48 85.36
N THR A 24 -152.04 55.10 85.94
CA THR A 24 -150.74 55.76 85.80
C THR A 24 -149.99 55.19 84.58
N ASP A 25 -149.94 55.93 83.48
CA ASP A 25 -148.86 55.78 82.50
C ASP A 25 -148.63 57.11 81.77
N VAL A 26 -147.39 57.59 81.77
CA VAL A 26 -146.96 58.87 81.19
C VAL A 26 -146.02 58.46 80.05
N GLY A 27 -146.54 58.08 78.89
CA GLY A 27 -145.73 57.52 77.80
C GLY A 27 -144.56 58.43 77.36
N ASP A 28 -143.62 57.88 76.59
CA ASP A 28 -142.37 58.51 76.11
C ASP A 28 -142.32 58.72 74.58
N ILE A 29 -141.38 59.56 74.11
CA ILE A 29 -141.02 59.72 72.68
C ILE A 29 -139.53 59.45 72.46
N LEU A 30 -139.15 58.83 71.34
CA LEU A 30 -137.74 58.50 71.02
C LEU A 30 -137.42 58.72 69.53
N ILE A 31 -136.27 59.33 69.22
CA ILE A 31 -135.68 59.38 67.88
C ILE A 31 -134.91 58.09 67.62
N THR A 32 -135.21 57.36 66.53
CA THR A 32 -134.66 56.02 66.28
C THR A 32 -133.67 55.95 65.12
N SER A 33 -133.64 56.94 64.23
CA SER A 33 -132.83 56.87 63.01
C SER A 33 -131.40 57.39 63.16
N GLN A 34 -131.08 58.11 64.25
CA GLN A 34 -129.77 58.74 64.49
C GLN A 34 -129.40 58.69 65.97
N GLU A 35 -128.12 58.59 66.27
CA GLU A 35 -127.56 58.61 67.62
C GLU A 35 -126.80 59.92 67.91
N ASN A 36 -126.53 60.14 69.19
CA ASN A 36 -125.87 61.35 69.64
C ASN A 36 -124.38 61.33 69.25
N GLY A 37 -123.97 62.24 68.38
CA GLY A 37 -122.60 62.37 67.88
C GLY A 37 -122.38 61.91 66.44
N ASP A 38 -123.41 61.40 65.77
CA ASP A 38 -123.30 60.95 64.38
C ASP A 38 -122.80 62.07 63.44
N VAL A 39 -121.88 61.70 62.53
CA VAL A 39 -121.37 62.59 61.48
C VAL A 39 -122.19 62.39 60.22
N VAL A 40 -122.79 63.47 59.74
CA VAL A 40 -123.78 63.46 58.67
C VAL A 40 -123.37 64.41 57.54
N SER A 41 -123.69 64.03 56.32
CA SER A 41 -123.37 64.79 55.11
C SER A 41 -124.50 64.57 54.09
N GLY A 42 -124.94 65.64 53.43
CA GLY A 42 -126.06 65.60 52.50
C GLY A 42 -127.44 65.48 53.18
N LYS A 43 -128.40 64.84 52.51
CA LYS A 43 -129.79 64.68 52.99
C LYS A 43 -129.94 63.41 53.82
N ILE A 44 -130.44 63.55 55.05
CA ILE A 44 -130.63 62.45 56.01
C ILE A 44 -132.09 62.37 56.49
N LEU A 45 -132.52 61.22 57.00
CA LEU A 45 -133.89 60.97 57.48
C LEU A 45 -133.92 60.87 59.01
N ILE A 46 -134.78 61.64 59.67
CA ILE A 46 -135.06 61.64 61.11
C ILE A 46 -136.41 60.97 61.35
N GLU A 47 -136.43 59.92 62.19
CA GLU A 47 -137.65 59.18 62.54
C GLU A 47 -137.87 59.19 64.06
N ALA A 48 -139.11 59.38 64.50
CA ALA A 48 -139.47 59.34 65.91
C ALA A 48 -140.74 58.52 66.19
N VAL A 49 -140.78 57.87 67.35
CA VAL A 49 -141.89 57.02 67.82
C VAL A 49 -142.38 57.51 69.17
N SER A 50 -143.70 57.68 69.33
CA SER A 50 -144.33 58.07 70.60
C SER A 50 -145.17 56.92 71.17
N THR A 51 -145.02 56.66 72.47
CA THR A 51 -145.77 55.63 73.22
C THR A 51 -146.91 56.22 74.06
N ALA A 52 -147.06 57.55 74.11
CA ALA A 52 -148.13 58.19 74.86
C ALA A 52 -149.48 58.10 74.11
N PRO A 53 -150.51 57.44 74.69
CA PRO A 53 -151.77 57.13 73.99
C PRO A 53 -152.65 58.35 73.72
N ASP A 54 -152.32 59.50 74.30
CA ASP A 54 -153.01 60.77 74.15
C ASP A 54 -152.19 61.82 73.38
N THR A 55 -151.13 61.40 72.67
CA THR A 55 -150.34 62.27 71.79
C THR A 55 -151.23 62.88 70.71
N ALA A 56 -151.23 64.21 70.61
CA ALA A 56 -151.98 64.94 69.61
C ALA A 56 -151.17 65.15 68.32
N ARG A 57 -149.85 65.37 68.44
CA ARG A 57 -148.88 65.55 67.34
C ARG A 57 -147.44 65.56 67.84
N VAL A 58 -146.46 65.43 66.94
CA VAL A 58 -145.03 65.59 67.22
C VAL A 58 -144.47 66.79 66.44
N ASP A 59 -143.88 67.74 67.16
CA ASP A 59 -143.15 68.87 66.61
C ASP A 59 -141.65 68.52 66.58
N PHE A 60 -141.03 68.52 65.40
CA PHE A 60 -139.58 68.36 65.21
C PHE A 60 -138.91 69.73 65.17
N LEU A 61 -137.99 69.93 66.10
CA LEU A 61 -137.24 71.17 66.26
C LEU A 61 -135.79 70.97 65.85
N VAL A 62 -135.27 71.88 65.04
CA VAL A 62 -133.83 71.96 64.76
C VAL A 62 -133.30 73.22 65.43
N ASN A 63 -132.33 73.05 66.33
CA ASN A 63 -131.76 74.10 67.18
C ASN A 63 -132.81 74.91 67.96
N GLY A 64 -133.87 74.24 68.43
CA GLY A 64 -134.90 74.83 69.29
C GLY A 64 -136.03 75.56 68.56
N ASN A 65 -135.99 75.66 67.22
CA ASN A 65 -137.09 76.17 66.42
C ASN A 65 -137.88 75.01 65.80
N ILE A 66 -139.21 75.06 65.83
CA ILE A 66 -140.05 74.07 65.15
C ILE A 66 -139.79 74.16 63.65
N SER A 67 -139.18 73.11 63.10
CA SER A 67 -138.87 72.98 61.68
C SER A 67 -139.97 72.22 60.94
N PHE A 68 -140.62 71.27 61.63
CA PHE A 68 -141.70 70.48 61.06
C PHE A 68 -142.67 70.01 62.16
N THR A 69 -143.93 69.82 61.81
CA THR A 69 -144.97 69.29 62.70
C THR A 69 -145.68 68.16 61.98
N ASP A 70 -145.74 66.99 62.63
CA ASP A 70 -146.40 65.82 62.10
C ASP A 70 -147.54 65.36 63.03
N TYR A 71 -148.71 65.09 62.45
CA TYR A 71 -149.96 64.80 63.17
C TYR A 71 -150.34 63.31 63.15
N SER A 72 -149.59 62.48 62.41
CA SER A 72 -149.92 61.07 62.25
C SER A 72 -148.69 60.18 62.38
N GLU A 73 -148.83 59.10 63.13
CA GLU A 73 -147.78 58.09 63.27
C GLU A 73 -147.66 57.23 62.00
N PRO A 74 -146.43 56.81 61.59
CA PRO A 74 -145.12 57.10 62.18
C PRO A 74 -144.59 58.50 61.83
N TYR A 75 -143.95 59.16 62.80
CA TYR A 75 -143.52 60.56 62.68
C TYR A 75 -142.13 60.66 62.04
N GLN A 76 -142.01 61.42 60.94
CA GLN A 76 -140.77 61.49 60.16
C GLN A 76 -140.44 62.92 59.68
N PHE A 77 -139.14 63.19 59.51
CA PHE A 77 -138.61 64.47 59.03
C PHE A 77 -137.30 64.26 58.23
N ILE A 78 -137.22 64.77 56.99
CA ILE A 78 -135.97 64.77 56.20
C ILE A 78 -135.19 66.06 56.51
N LEU A 79 -133.94 65.90 56.94
CA LEU A 79 -133.02 66.99 57.24
C LEU A 79 -131.96 67.09 56.15
N ASP A 80 -131.84 68.27 55.52
CA ASP A 80 -130.75 68.56 54.59
C ASP A 80 -129.59 69.17 55.36
N THR A 81 -128.46 68.47 55.44
CA THR A 81 -127.31 68.94 56.22
C THR A 81 -126.43 69.93 55.46
N THR A 82 -126.64 70.10 54.15
CA THR A 82 -125.86 71.04 53.31
C THR A 82 -126.14 72.52 53.61
N ASP A 83 -127.25 72.79 54.31
CA ASP A 83 -127.63 74.14 54.74
C ASP A 83 -126.94 74.57 56.05
N PHE A 84 -126.17 73.69 56.68
CA PHE A 84 -125.44 73.97 57.92
C PHE A 84 -123.95 74.17 57.65
N GLU A 85 -123.30 74.94 58.51
CA GLU A 85 -121.86 75.16 58.39
C GLU A 85 -121.08 73.88 58.67
N GLU A 86 -119.92 73.76 58.01
CA GLU A 86 -119.06 72.61 58.21
C GLU A 86 -118.47 72.55 59.61
N ASP A 87 -118.26 71.32 60.07
CA ASP A 87 -117.83 70.96 61.41
C ASP A 87 -118.73 71.54 62.52
N SER A 88 -119.98 71.92 62.18
CA SER A 88 -120.93 72.46 63.14
C SER A 88 -121.82 71.38 63.76
N TYR A 89 -122.20 71.60 65.02
CA TYR A 89 -123.14 70.71 65.72
C TYR A 89 -124.56 71.27 65.66
N ILE A 90 -125.50 70.43 65.22
CA ILE A 90 -126.93 70.72 65.19
C ILE A 90 -127.67 69.85 66.21
N ARG A 91 -128.71 70.40 66.85
CA ARG A 91 -129.58 69.65 67.77
C ARG A 91 -130.93 69.42 67.13
N VAL A 92 -131.36 68.17 67.07
CA VAL A 92 -132.67 67.78 66.57
C VAL A 92 -133.47 67.24 67.73
N THR A 93 -134.61 67.87 68.02
CA THR A 93 -135.51 67.52 69.11
C THR A 93 -136.86 67.08 68.55
N ALA A 94 -137.38 65.93 68.97
CA ALA A 94 -138.76 65.54 68.72
C ALA A 94 -139.59 65.82 69.98
N SER A 95 -140.64 66.63 69.87
CA SER A 95 -141.50 67.02 71.00
C SER A 95 -142.95 66.60 70.76
N ALA A 96 -143.44 65.62 71.51
CA ALA A 96 -144.82 65.15 71.44
C ALA A 96 -145.74 66.00 72.33
N LEU A 97 -146.68 66.72 71.71
CA LEU A 97 -147.73 67.46 72.41
C LEU A 97 -148.84 66.51 72.85
N ARG A 98 -149.19 66.53 74.13
CA ARG A 98 -150.22 65.65 74.72
C ARG A 98 -151.52 66.39 74.98
N ARG A 99 -152.67 65.70 74.86
CA ARG A 99 -153.97 66.29 75.20
C ARG A 99 -154.17 66.45 76.70
N PHE A 100 -153.63 65.53 77.49
CA PHE A 100 -153.76 65.55 78.93
C PHE A 100 -152.39 65.33 79.57
N GLY A 101 -151.83 66.40 80.13
CA GLY A 101 -150.52 66.38 80.79
C GLY A 101 -149.46 67.18 80.02
N PRO A 102 -148.23 67.22 80.54
CA PRO A 102 -147.13 67.94 79.90
C PRO A 102 -146.61 67.21 78.66
N ASP A 103 -145.98 67.98 77.77
CA ASP A 103 -145.31 67.47 76.56
C ASP A 103 -144.08 66.64 76.92
N ILE A 104 -143.76 65.68 76.07
CA ILE A 104 -142.60 64.79 76.19
C ILE A 104 -141.65 65.05 75.02
N ASN A 105 -140.34 64.99 75.24
CA ASN A 105 -139.36 65.26 74.19
C ASN A 105 -138.13 64.37 74.27
N ASP A 106 -137.49 64.19 73.11
CA ASP A 106 -136.18 63.53 72.95
C ASP A 106 -135.29 64.37 72.02
N THR A 107 -133.97 64.39 72.25
CA THR A 107 -133.02 65.25 71.53
C THR A 107 -131.70 64.54 71.22
N VAL A 108 -131.28 64.62 69.96
CA VAL A 108 -129.96 64.15 69.47
C VAL A 108 -129.12 65.31 68.92
N ARG A 109 -127.79 65.17 68.95
CA ARG A 109 -126.82 66.16 68.47
C ARG A 109 -125.95 65.56 67.36
N LEU A 110 -125.90 66.17 66.19
CA LEU A 110 -125.25 65.66 64.97
C LEU A 110 -124.13 66.61 64.48
N LEU A 111 -123.08 66.11 63.82
CA LEU A 111 -121.94 66.88 63.26
C LEU A 111 -121.95 66.88 61.71
N VAL A 112 -121.73 68.02 61.05
CA VAL A 112 -121.80 68.15 59.57
C VAL A 112 -120.41 68.23 58.90
N ASN A 113 -120.12 67.50 57.78
CA ASN A 113 -118.84 67.58 57.01
C ASN A 113 -118.93 67.12 55.51
N ASN A 114 -118.55 67.96 54.51
CA ASN A 114 -118.69 67.68 53.05
C ASN A 114 -117.44 67.90 52.10
N ARG A 115 -116.15 67.48 52.35
CA ARG A 115 -114.93 67.75 51.47
C ARG A 115 -114.07 66.52 50.98
N ILE A 116 -113.35 66.60 49.81
CA ILE A 116 -112.37 65.60 49.20
C ILE A 116 -110.88 66.06 49.32
N ASP A 117 -109.92 65.15 49.57
CA ASP A 117 -108.49 65.45 49.86
C ASP A 117 -107.47 64.99 48.80
N SER A 118 -106.26 65.59 48.78
CA SER A 118 -105.13 65.14 47.94
C SER A 118 -103.80 65.37 48.66
N GLY A 119 -102.85 64.43 48.57
CA GLY A 119 -101.62 64.50 49.36
C GLY A 119 -100.66 63.33 49.18
N ASP A 120 -99.66 63.28 50.06
CA ASP A 120 -98.62 62.25 50.10
C ASP A 120 -99.13 61.00 50.84
N PHE A 121 -99.95 60.22 50.13
CA PHE A 121 -100.68 59.09 50.71
C PHE A 121 -100.08 57.72 50.36
N ILE A 122 -99.08 57.67 49.48
CA ILE A 122 -98.39 56.44 49.08
C ILE A 122 -96.87 56.62 49.07
N SER A 123 -96.13 55.51 49.14
CA SER A 123 -94.70 55.45 48.84
C SER A 123 -94.38 54.28 47.91
N VAL A 124 -93.37 54.41 47.04
CA VAL A 124 -92.99 53.41 46.04
C VAL A 124 -91.50 53.10 46.14
N GLU A 125 -91.17 51.81 46.14
CA GLU A 125 -89.81 51.32 46.03
C GLU A 125 -89.72 50.06 45.15
N THR A 126 -88.51 49.67 44.74
CA THR A 126 -88.25 48.35 44.16
C THR A 126 -87.48 47.48 45.16
N ALA A 127 -87.70 46.16 45.08
CA ALA A 127 -87.06 45.19 45.98
C ALA A 127 -85.53 45.25 45.95
N GLU A 128 -84.96 45.58 44.79
CA GLU A 128 -83.54 45.83 44.60
C GLU A 128 -83.31 47.16 43.87
N ASN A 129 -82.13 47.75 44.06
CA ASN A 129 -81.74 48.99 43.40
C ASN A 129 -81.08 48.77 42.04
N SER A 130 -80.67 47.54 41.73
CA SER A 130 -80.02 47.19 40.48
C SER A 130 -80.43 45.80 40.00
N TYR A 131 -80.74 45.68 38.72
CA TYR A 131 -81.09 44.42 38.06
C TYR A 131 -80.15 44.18 36.87
N SER A 132 -80.11 42.97 36.34
CA SER A 132 -79.45 42.65 35.06
C SER A 132 -80.49 42.59 33.94
N PRO A 133 -80.08 42.73 32.67
CA PRO A 133 -80.88 42.25 31.55
C PRO A 133 -81.41 40.83 31.83
N ASP A 134 -82.64 40.53 31.41
CA ASP A 134 -83.36 39.26 31.67
C ASP A 134 -83.87 39.02 33.11
N GLN A 135 -83.65 39.93 34.07
CA GLN A 135 -84.19 39.79 35.43
C GLN A 135 -85.58 40.40 35.61
N THR A 136 -86.32 39.91 36.62
CA THR A 136 -87.64 40.42 37.00
C THR A 136 -87.52 41.50 38.08
N VAL A 137 -88.04 42.70 37.79
CA VAL A 137 -88.15 43.81 38.74
C VAL A 137 -89.39 43.62 39.60
N THR A 138 -89.26 43.89 40.89
CA THR A 138 -90.37 43.83 41.86
C THR A 138 -90.58 45.21 42.48
N ALA A 139 -91.75 45.81 42.28
CA ALA A 139 -92.19 47.08 42.83
C ALA A 139 -93.08 46.87 44.06
N MET A 140 -92.80 47.62 45.13
CA MET A 140 -93.58 47.65 46.38
C MET A 140 -94.18 49.04 46.53
N ILE A 141 -95.49 49.10 46.82
CA ILE A 141 -96.25 50.34 46.99
C ILE A 141 -96.96 50.28 48.33
N ASP A 142 -96.67 51.23 49.22
CA ASP A 142 -97.20 51.30 50.58
C ASP A 142 -98.09 52.53 50.76
N THR A 143 -99.00 52.49 51.73
CA THR A 143 -99.80 53.65 52.16
C THR A 143 -99.12 54.40 53.31
N ASN A 144 -99.24 55.73 53.31
CA ASN A 144 -98.65 56.57 54.35
C ASN A 144 -99.60 56.75 55.55
N ILE A 145 -99.05 57.11 56.72
CA ILE A 145 -99.80 57.16 57.99
C ILE A 145 -100.95 58.18 58.04
N ASN A 146 -100.92 59.19 57.17
CA ASN A 146 -101.92 60.27 57.10
C ASN A 146 -102.96 60.04 55.99
N THR A 147 -102.99 58.85 55.39
CA THR A 147 -103.94 58.53 54.33
C THR A 147 -105.35 58.46 54.89
N PRO A 148 -106.31 59.24 54.33
CA PRO A 148 -107.70 59.15 54.75
C PRO A 148 -108.23 57.72 54.56
N PRO A 149 -109.11 57.22 55.45
CA PRO A 149 -109.66 55.88 55.33
C PRO A 149 -110.31 55.68 53.96
N PHE A 150 -110.18 54.47 53.40
CA PHE A 150 -110.67 54.09 52.07
C PHE A 150 -111.01 52.60 52.06
N ASP A 151 -111.94 52.16 51.20
CA ASP A 151 -112.25 50.74 51.02
C ASP A 151 -111.59 50.13 49.78
N THR A 152 -111.22 50.97 48.81
CA THR A 152 -110.72 50.55 47.49
C THR A 152 -109.66 51.52 46.98
N VAL A 153 -108.57 51.00 46.40
CA VAL A 153 -107.56 51.81 45.68
C VAL A 153 -107.46 51.40 44.21
N ALA A 154 -107.20 52.35 43.31
CA ALA A 154 -106.79 52.07 41.93
C ALA A 154 -105.35 52.52 41.68
N LEU A 155 -104.50 51.62 41.18
CA LEU A 155 -103.08 51.88 40.86
C LEU A 155 -102.82 51.92 39.36
N ARG A 156 -102.01 52.90 38.92
CA ARG A 156 -101.44 52.98 37.56
C ARG A 156 -99.91 53.00 37.65
N ILE A 157 -99.25 52.13 36.90
CA ILE A 157 -97.79 51.93 36.97
C ILE A 157 -97.16 52.05 35.58
N ASN A 158 -96.04 52.76 35.49
CA ASN A 158 -95.23 52.87 34.28
C ASN A 158 -93.74 52.79 34.61
N CYS A 159 -92.99 51.94 33.91
CA CYS A 159 -91.53 51.86 33.98
C CYS A 159 -90.92 52.37 32.68
N ASN A 160 -90.10 53.41 32.77
CA ASN A 160 -89.46 54.06 31.62
C ASN A 160 -87.94 53.85 31.62
N SER A 161 -87.42 53.50 30.44
CA SER A 161 -86.01 53.56 30.06
C SER A 161 -85.69 54.91 29.41
N PRO A 162 -84.41 55.34 29.32
CA PRO A 162 -83.99 56.42 28.42
C PRO A 162 -84.50 56.25 26.98
N SER A 163 -84.64 55.01 26.52
CA SER A 163 -85.10 54.63 25.18
C SER A 163 -86.64 54.56 25.03
N GLY A 164 -87.42 54.73 26.11
CA GLY A 164 -88.88 54.70 26.08
C GLY A 164 -89.52 53.84 27.18
N PRO A 165 -90.86 53.75 27.25
CA PRO A 165 -91.55 52.92 28.24
C PRO A 165 -91.24 51.43 28.00
N ILE A 166 -90.72 50.75 29.03
CA ILE A 166 -90.51 49.30 29.02
C ILE A 166 -91.81 48.59 29.40
N TYR A 167 -92.58 49.15 30.34
CA TYR A 167 -93.73 48.45 30.92
C TYR A 167 -94.82 49.39 31.43
N PHE A 168 -96.10 49.13 31.13
CA PHE A 168 -97.25 49.96 31.51
C PHE A 168 -98.47 49.14 31.95
N ILE A 169 -98.97 49.37 33.17
CA ILE A 169 -100.22 48.81 33.71
C ILE A 169 -101.21 49.97 33.95
N SER A 170 -102.35 49.94 33.26
CA SER A 170 -103.21 51.12 33.11
C SER A 170 -104.18 51.39 34.26
N ASN A 171 -104.65 50.37 35.01
CA ASN A 171 -105.50 50.49 36.20
C ASN A 171 -105.70 49.10 36.85
N CYS A 172 -105.24 48.92 38.09
CA CYS A 172 -105.57 47.76 38.91
C CYS A 172 -106.27 48.20 40.18
N THR A 173 -107.44 47.63 40.46
CA THR A 173 -108.25 47.98 41.64
C THR A 173 -108.04 46.93 42.72
N TYR A 174 -107.65 47.37 43.92
CA TYR A 174 -107.40 46.49 45.06
C TYR A 174 -108.30 46.89 46.24
N PRO A 175 -108.88 45.92 46.96
CA PRO A 175 -109.56 46.19 48.23
C PRO A 175 -108.55 46.65 49.29
N GLU A 176 -109.06 47.27 50.37
CA GLU A 176 -108.29 47.84 51.49
C GLU A 176 -107.08 46.96 51.87
N SER A 177 -105.88 47.48 51.57
CA SER A 177 -104.59 46.89 51.92
C SER A 177 -103.62 48.02 52.21
N VAL A 178 -102.66 47.75 53.10
CA VAL A 178 -101.64 48.74 53.50
C VAL A 178 -100.45 48.73 52.51
N GLN A 179 -100.26 47.62 51.77
CA GLN A 179 -99.17 47.40 50.82
C GLN A 179 -99.61 46.61 49.57
N TRP A 180 -99.00 46.91 48.41
CA TRP A 180 -99.16 46.19 47.14
C TRP A 180 -97.80 45.86 46.52
N VAL A 181 -97.66 44.64 46.00
CA VAL A 181 -96.43 44.18 45.33
C VAL A 181 -96.74 43.76 43.90
N LEU A 182 -95.97 44.27 42.93
CA LEU A 182 -96.10 43.95 41.51
C LEU A 182 -94.74 43.61 40.89
N THR A 183 -94.72 42.69 39.92
CA THR A 183 -93.48 42.24 39.28
C THR A 183 -93.55 42.34 37.77
N PHE A 184 -92.47 42.75 37.10
CA PHE A 184 -92.35 42.76 35.63
C PHE A 184 -90.94 42.38 35.14
N PRO A 185 -90.81 41.61 34.05
CA PRO A 185 -89.51 41.20 33.50
C PRO A 185 -88.84 42.31 32.69
N LEU A 186 -87.51 42.41 32.77
CA LEU A 186 -86.68 43.20 31.86
C LEU A 186 -86.31 42.36 30.64
N PRO A 187 -86.37 42.92 29.41
CA PRO A 187 -85.98 42.19 28.20
C PRO A 187 -84.45 42.01 28.09
N SER A 188 -84.00 41.04 27.27
CA SER A 188 -82.57 40.72 27.11
C SER A 188 -81.72 41.83 26.50
N ASP A 189 -82.37 42.71 25.75
CA ASP A 189 -81.82 43.87 25.06
C ASP A 189 -82.12 45.18 25.78
N VAL A 190 -82.56 45.11 27.04
CA VAL A 190 -82.75 46.30 27.87
C VAL A 190 -81.46 47.11 27.93
N GLU A 191 -81.59 48.41 27.78
CA GLU A 191 -80.48 49.34 27.85
C GLU A 191 -79.92 49.39 29.27
N GLU A 192 -78.59 49.23 29.40
CA GLU A 192 -77.91 49.42 30.68
C GLU A 192 -78.00 50.88 31.11
N GLY A 193 -78.39 51.14 32.36
CA GLY A 193 -78.59 52.51 32.86
C GLY A 193 -79.68 52.66 33.91
N GLY A 194 -80.06 53.89 34.24
CA GLY A 194 -81.13 54.19 35.20
C GLY A 194 -82.51 54.14 34.57
N HIS A 195 -83.45 53.46 35.23
CA HIS A 195 -84.84 53.24 34.82
C HIS A 195 -85.79 53.78 35.89
N LEU A 196 -86.79 54.55 35.46
CA LEU A 196 -87.71 55.26 36.36
C LEU A 196 -89.07 54.56 36.42
N LEU A 197 -89.47 54.16 37.63
CA LEU A 197 -90.78 53.63 37.98
C LEU A 197 -91.69 54.75 38.48
N ASN A 198 -92.89 54.86 37.92
CA ASN A 198 -93.89 55.88 38.27
C ASN A 198 -95.22 55.22 38.64
N VAL A 199 -95.74 55.53 39.83
CA VAL A 199 -97.02 55.00 40.33
C VAL A 199 -97.96 56.12 40.74
N THR A 200 -99.22 56.03 40.30
CA THR A 200 -100.31 56.92 40.75
C THR A 200 -101.43 56.09 41.37
N ALA A 201 -101.93 56.51 42.54
CA ALA A 201 -102.98 55.85 43.31
C ALA A 201 -104.22 56.74 43.52
N PHE A 202 -105.41 56.14 43.53
CA PHE A 202 -106.70 56.81 43.78
C PHE A 202 -107.50 56.01 44.82
N GLY A 203 -107.86 56.63 45.95
CA GLY A 203 -108.59 56.01 47.06
C GLY A 203 -110.07 56.40 47.11
N TYR A 204 -110.94 55.40 47.28
CA TYR A 204 -112.40 55.52 47.26
C TYR A 204 -113.03 55.00 48.56
N MET A 205 -114.20 55.52 48.92
CA MET A 205 -115.05 54.94 49.99
C MET A 205 -116.51 54.96 49.57
N LYS A 206 -117.18 53.81 49.66
CA LYS A 206 -118.59 53.62 49.27
C LYS A 206 -118.91 54.16 47.87
N GLY A 207 -117.92 54.12 46.96
CA GLY A 207 -118.05 54.54 45.57
C GLY A 207 -117.72 56.01 45.28
N GLU A 208 -117.48 56.83 46.31
CA GLU A 208 -117.07 58.23 46.15
C GLU A 208 -115.54 58.37 46.26
N LEU A 209 -114.96 59.26 45.46
CA LEU A 209 -113.52 59.52 45.50
C LEU A 209 -113.19 60.36 46.73
N LEU A 210 -112.35 59.83 47.61
CA LEU A 210 -111.90 60.55 48.80
C LEU A 210 -110.54 61.19 48.60
N TRP A 211 -109.61 60.50 47.94
CA TRP A 211 -108.26 61.03 47.74
C TRP A 211 -107.50 60.45 46.55
N TRP A 212 -106.40 61.12 46.17
CA TRP A 212 -105.45 60.60 45.19
C TRP A 212 -104.00 61.02 45.53
N ALA A 213 -103.02 60.23 45.08
CA ALA A 213 -101.58 60.42 45.33
C ALA A 213 -100.68 59.86 44.20
N ARG A 214 -99.41 60.28 44.15
CA ARG A 214 -98.40 59.81 43.18
C ARG A 214 -97.02 59.77 43.81
N ASP A 215 -96.24 58.73 43.50
CA ASP A 215 -94.83 58.61 43.87
C ASP A 215 -94.00 57.91 42.77
N THR A 216 -92.66 58.05 42.82
CA THR A 216 -91.73 57.55 41.80
C THR A 216 -90.45 56.97 42.41
N TYR A 217 -89.89 55.90 41.82
CA TYR A 217 -88.64 55.26 42.25
C TYR A 217 -87.68 54.99 41.09
N ASN A 218 -86.36 55.06 41.31
CA ASN A 218 -85.33 54.85 40.27
C ASN A 218 -84.48 53.62 40.60
N PHE A 219 -84.29 52.72 39.63
CA PHE A 219 -83.42 51.54 39.74
C PHE A 219 -82.46 51.45 38.54
N THR A 220 -81.36 50.69 38.64
CA THR A 220 -80.39 50.54 37.55
C THR A 220 -80.45 49.18 36.88
N VAL A 221 -80.04 49.11 35.61
CA VAL A 221 -79.81 47.86 34.88
C VAL A 221 -78.34 47.76 34.46
N SER A 222 -77.67 46.65 34.80
CA SER A 222 -76.25 46.41 34.50
C SER A 222 -75.93 44.92 34.40
N GLY A 223 -75.11 44.50 33.44
CA GLY A 223 -74.61 43.11 33.30
C GLY A 223 -74.77 42.55 31.89
N SER A 224 -74.11 41.42 31.59
CA SER A 224 -74.15 40.80 30.25
C SER A 224 -75.40 39.95 30.01
N SER A 225 -76.06 40.09 28.86
CA SER A 225 -77.19 39.25 28.45
C SER A 225 -76.75 37.89 27.88
N LEU A 226 -77.70 36.96 27.77
CA LEU A 226 -77.52 35.66 27.09
C LEU A 226 -77.05 35.81 25.63
N HIS A 227 -77.43 36.89 24.96
CA HIS A 227 -77.10 37.14 23.56
C HIS A 227 -75.59 37.33 23.34
N GLY A 228 -74.94 38.16 24.18
CA GLY A 228 -73.50 38.42 24.06
C GLY A 228 -72.63 37.16 24.21
N LYS A 229 -73.04 36.22 25.08
CA LYS A 229 -72.31 34.95 25.28
C LYS A 229 -72.39 34.01 24.08
N LEU A 230 -73.45 34.07 23.27
CA LEU A 230 -73.62 33.20 22.10
C LEU A 230 -72.72 33.63 20.93
N GLU A 231 -72.46 34.94 20.80
CA GLU A 231 -71.59 35.51 19.78
C GLU A 231 -70.12 35.09 19.95
N ASP A 232 -69.62 35.09 21.18
CA ASP A 232 -68.26 34.65 21.52
C ASP A 232 -68.01 33.16 21.17
N ILE A 233 -69.01 32.30 21.44
CA ILE A 233 -68.95 30.87 21.09
C ILE A 233 -68.82 30.70 19.58
N ASN A 234 -69.59 31.45 18.79
CA ASN A 234 -69.60 31.35 17.33
C ASN A 234 -68.26 31.78 16.71
N THR A 235 -67.63 32.82 17.28
CA THR A 235 -66.30 33.28 16.87
C THR A 235 -65.23 32.21 17.11
N THR A 236 -65.29 31.55 18.27
CA THR A 236 -64.35 30.46 18.63
C THR A 236 -64.50 29.26 17.69
N LEU A 237 -65.74 28.87 17.38
CA LEU A 237 -66.01 27.76 16.46
C LEU A 237 -65.46 28.02 15.04
N SER A 238 -65.50 29.27 14.59
CA SER A 238 -64.97 29.68 13.28
C SER A 238 -63.44 29.62 13.22
N SER A 239 -62.74 29.85 14.33
CA SER A 239 -61.28 29.70 14.37
C SER A 239 -60.84 28.23 14.34
N ILE A 240 -61.58 27.34 15.01
CA ILE A 240 -61.31 25.90 15.03
C ILE A 240 -61.43 25.28 13.63
N SER A 241 -62.42 25.69 12.83
CA SER A 241 -62.59 25.18 11.47
C SER A 241 -61.43 25.58 10.54
N SER A 242 -60.91 26.80 10.70
CA SER A 242 -59.72 27.27 9.96
C SER A 242 -58.49 26.42 10.28
N TRP A 243 -58.24 26.11 11.57
CA TRP A 243 -57.11 25.27 11.96
C TRP A 243 -57.22 23.84 11.44
N SER A 244 -58.43 23.29 11.36
CA SER A 244 -58.65 21.96 10.77
C SER A 244 -58.24 21.92 9.30
N ALA A 245 -58.55 22.96 8.53
CA ALA A 245 -58.19 23.04 7.12
C ALA A 245 -56.67 23.13 6.90
N ASP A 246 -55.96 23.89 7.75
CA ASP A 246 -54.50 23.97 7.72
C ASP A 246 -53.84 22.63 8.03
N LEU A 247 -54.38 21.88 9.00
CA LEU A 247 -53.87 20.57 9.37
C LEU A 247 -54.04 19.53 8.26
N ASP A 248 -55.15 19.58 7.53
CA ASP A 248 -55.37 18.76 6.34
C ASP A 248 -54.39 19.08 5.21
N TYR A 249 -54.10 20.37 4.98
CA TYR A 249 -53.09 20.79 4.00
C TYR A 249 -51.70 20.24 4.34
N GLN A 250 -51.27 20.37 5.61
CA GLN A 250 -49.99 19.81 6.06
C GLN A 250 -49.93 18.28 5.93
N ASN A 251 -51.02 17.59 6.24
CA ASN A 251 -51.11 16.13 6.06
C ASN A 251 -50.95 15.71 4.60
N MET A 252 -51.48 16.49 3.65
CA MET A 252 -51.29 16.23 2.23
C MET A 252 -49.81 16.39 1.82
N THR A 253 -49.14 17.46 2.26
CA THR A 253 -47.70 17.65 2.02
C THR A 253 -46.84 16.53 2.60
N ILE A 254 -47.15 16.06 3.81
CA ILE A 254 -46.45 14.93 4.43
C ILE A 254 -46.57 13.65 3.58
N ARG A 255 -47.75 13.39 2.99
CA ARG A 255 -47.95 12.23 2.11
C ARG A 255 -47.11 12.31 0.85
N GLU A 256 -47.02 13.48 0.22
CA GLU A 256 -46.16 13.71 -0.95
C GLU A 256 -44.68 13.49 -0.61
N ILE A 257 -44.22 13.99 0.54
CA ILE A 257 -42.85 13.78 1.01
C ILE A 257 -42.58 12.29 1.21
N LEU A 258 -43.51 11.55 1.84
CA LEU A 258 -43.37 10.12 2.07
C LEU A 258 -43.25 9.33 0.76
N ASP A 259 -44.02 9.72 -0.26
CA ASP A 259 -43.97 9.08 -1.58
C ASP A 259 -42.63 9.33 -2.27
N ARG A 260 -42.11 10.56 -2.20
CA ARG A 260 -40.77 10.89 -2.70
C ARG A 260 -39.66 10.12 -2.00
N VAL A 261 -39.76 9.93 -0.68
CA VAL A 261 -38.80 9.11 0.09
C VAL A 261 -38.84 7.65 -0.35
N LYS A 262 -40.01 7.10 -0.64
CA LYS A 262 -40.13 5.72 -1.19
C LYS A 262 -39.47 5.60 -2.57
N HIS A 263 -39.66 6.60 -3.45
CA HIS A 263 -38.98 6.61 -4.74
C HIS A 263 -37.45 6.64 -4.59
N LEU A 264 -36.93 7.51 -3.73
CA LEU A 264 -35.50 7.56 -3.45
C LEU A 264 -34.97 6.24 -2.87
N GLN A 265 -35.74 5.57 -2.02
CA GLN A 265 -35.36 4.25 -1.50
C GLN A 265 -35.23 3.22 -2.63
N ASN A 266 -36.20 3.19 -3.55
CA ASN A 266 -36.13 2.30 -4.71
C ASN A 266 -34.91 2.62 -5.59
N ASP A 267 -34.62 3.90 -5.82
CA ASP A 267 -33.43 4.32 -6.59
C ASP A 267 -32.13 3.88 -5.91
N VAL A 268 -32.03 4.00 -4.58
CA VAL A 268 -30.89 3.51 -3.79
C VAL A 268 -30.76 1.99 -3.91
N ASP A 269 -31.86 1.25 -3.81
CA ASP A 269 -31.86 -0.21 -3.95
C ASP A 269 -31.41 -0.62 -5.36
N HIS A 270 -31.87 0.07 -6.41
CA HIS A 270 -31.44 -0.15 -7.79
C HIS A 270 -29.97 0.15 -8.00
N LEU A 271 -29.45 1.24 -7.43
CA LEU A 271 -28.04 1.59 -7.48
C LEU A 271 -27.20 0.55 -6.75
N ASN A 272 -27.64 0.05 -5.60
CA ASN A 272 -26.92 -0.95 -4.83
C ASN A 272 -26.82 -2.28 -5.58
N VAL A 273 -27.90 -2.74 -6.20
CA VAL A 273 -27.90 -3.93 -7.07
C VAL A 273 -26.99 -3.72 -8.27
N SER A 274 -27.09 -2.58 -8.95
CA SER A 274 -26.29 -2.28 -10.13
C SER A 274 -24.79 -2.19 -9.82
N ALA A 275 -24.43 -1.58 -8.68
CA ALA A 275 -23.06 -1.52 -8.19
C ALA A 275 -22.53 -2.92 -7.83
N GLY A 276 -23.34 -3.77 -7.19
CA GLY A 276 -23.00 -5.15 -6.90
C GLY A 276 -22.66 -5.95 -8.17
N LEU A 277 -23.52 -5.88 -9.19
CA LEU A 277 -23.30 -6.57 -10.47
C LEU A 277 -22.02 -6.09 -11.19
N LEU A 278 -21.75 -4.79 -11.18
CA LEU A 278 -20.52 -4.25 -11.76
C LEU A 278 -19.28 -4.70 -10.99
N LEU A 279 -19.34 -4.76 -9.66
CA LEU A 279 -18.25 -5.28 -8.84
C LEU A 279 -17.99 -6.75 -9.13
N ASP A 280 -19.04 -7.57 -9.22
CA ASP A 280 -18.92 -8.99 -9.58
C ASP A 280 -18.28 -9.16 -10.97
N GLU A 281 -18.69 -8.35 -11.96
CA GLU A 281 -18.09 -8.39 -13.29
C GLU A 281 -16.60 -8.02 -13.25
N ILE A 282 -16.24 -6.98 -12.50
CA ILE A 282 -14.85 -6.55 -12.33
C ILE A 282 -14.02 -7.67 -11.67
N ILE A 283 -14.54 -8.30 -10.61
CA ILE A 283 -13.88 -9.43 -9.93
C ILE A 283 -13.59 -10.56 -10.91
N VAL A 284 -14.59 -10.93 -11.74
CA VAL A 284 -14.42 -11.99 -12.75
C VAL A 284 -13.39 -11.60 -13.81
N ARG A 285 -13.40 -10.35 -14.29
CA ARG A 285 -12.40 -9.86 -15.27
C ARG A 285 -10.99 -9.87 -14.69
N LEU A 286 -10.83 -9.44 -13.44
CA LEU A 286 -9.56 -9.48 -12.71
C LEU A 286 -9.07 -10.92 -12.56
N GLY A 287 -9.92 -11.85 -12.12
CA GLY A 287 -9.55 -13.26 -11.99
C GLY A 287 -9.13 -13.91 -13.32
N ARG A 288 -9.81 -13.59 -14.43
CA ARG A 288 -9.38 -14.05 -15.77
C ARG A 288 -8.02 -13.46 -16.17
N THR A 289 -7.81 -12.18 -15.87
CA THR A 289 -6.55 -11.50 -16.19
C THR A 289 -5.40 -12.10 -15.38
N GLU A 290 -5.62 -12.33 -14.08
CA GLU A 290 -4.66 -12.98 -13.19
C GLU A 290 -4.31 -14.39 -13.66
N SER A 291 -5.31 -15.21 -14.04
CA SER A 291 -5.09 -16.54 -14.59
C SER A 291 -4.30 -16.52 -15.90
N ASN A 292 -4.61 -15.57 -16.80
CA ASN A 292 -3.88 -15.39 -18.05
C ASN A 292 -2.44 -14.93 -17.82
N LEU A 293 -2.20 -14.02 -16.87
CA LEU A 293 -0.85 -13.59 -16.51
C LEU A 293 -0.06 -14.73 -15.87
N THR A 294 -0.67 -15.48 -14.97
CA THR A 294 -0.04 -16.63 -14.29
C THR A 294 0.39 -17.67 -15.31
N SER A 295 -0.51 -18.11 -16.20
CA SER A 295 -0.18 -19.09 -17.24
C SER A 295 0.90 -18.60 -18.22
N ARG A 296 0.88 -17.31 -18.59
CA ARG A 296 1.95 -16.71 -19.42
C ARG A 296 3.28 -16.70 -18.69
N ILE A 297 3.31 -16.35 -17.41
CA ILE A 297 4.52 -16.33 -16.59
C ILE A 297 5.08 -17.75 -16.43
N GLU A 298 4.23 -18.74 -16.15
CA GLU A 298 4.61 -20.15 -16.06
C GLU A 298 5.16 -20.68 -17.40
N GLY A 299 4.51 -20.33 -18.51
CA GLY A 299 4.97 -20.67 -19.86
C GLY A 299 6.32 -20.03 -20.22
N MET A 300 6.51 -18.75 -19.87
CA MET A 300 7.79 -18.08 -20.05
C MET A 300 8.88 -18.68 -19.17
N ASN A 301 8.57 -18.98 -17.91
CA ASN A 301 9.52 -19.57 -16.97
C ASN A 301 9.96 -20.97 -17.43
N SER A 302 9.01 -21.83 -17.81
CA SER A 302 9.32 -23.16 -18.35
C SER A 302 10.15 -23.09 -19.64
N SER A 303 9.83 -22.16 -20.55
CA SER A 303 10.60 -21.94 -21.77
C SER A 303 12.04 -21.47 -21.50
N LEU A 304 12.21 -20.53 -20.56
CA LEU A 304 13.52 -20.05 -20.13
C LEU A 304 14.34 -21.16 -19.46
N GLN A 305 13.74 -21.93 -18.55
CA GLN A 305 14.40 -23.05 -17.89
C GLN A 305 14.84 -24.12 -18.91
N SER A 306 14.01 -24.43 -19.90
CA SER A 306 14.35 -25.34 -20.99
C SER A 306 15.51 -24.81 -21.83
N ALA A 307 15.46 -23.54 -22.25
CA ALA A 307 16.53 -22.92 -23.04
C ALA A 307 17.86 -22.87 -22.28
N ILE A 308 17.83 -22.54 -20.98
CA ILE A 308 19.01 -22.56 -20.11
C ILE A 308 19.55 -23.97 -19.99
N THR A 309 18.69 -24.98 -19.76
CA THR A 309 19.11 -26.38 -19.63
C THR A 309 19.77 -26.88 -20.91
N VAL A 310 19.16 -26.64 -22.07
CA VAL A 310 19.73 -27.03 -23.38
C VAL A 310 21.05 -26.30 -23.64
N GLY A 311 21.11 -25.00 -23.34
CA GLY A 311 22.33 -24.21 -23.49
C GLY A 311 23.47 -24.71 -22.60
N LEU A 312 23.18 -25.00 -21.32
CA LEU A 312 24.17 -25.55 -20.38
C LEU A 312 24.64 -26.95 -20.81
N SER A 313 23.73 -27.84 -21.23
CA SER A 313 24.12 -29.16 -21.73
C SER A 313 25.03 -29.08 -22.96
N ALA A 314 24.76 -28.15 -23.88
CA ALA A 314 25.63 -27.90 -25.03
C ALA A 314 27.01 -27.36 -24.61
N VAL A 315 27.07 -26.49 -23.60
CA VAL A 315 28.34 -26.00 -23.05
C VAL A 315 29.12 -27.14 -22.38
N PHE A 316 28.47 -27.98 -21.58
CA PHE A 316 29.11 -29.13 -20.94
C PHE A 316 29.64 -30.14 -21.95
N SER A 317 28.88 -30.47 -22.99
CA SER A 317 29.37 -31.34 -24.07
C SER A 317 30.62 -30.77 -24.75
N ARG A 318 30.68 -29.45 -24.97
CA ARG A 318 31.87 -28.80 -25.54
C ARG A 318 33.05 -28.77 -24.57
N LEU A 319 32.80 -28.74 -23.26
CA LEU A 319 33.85 -28.87 -22.24
C LEU A 319 34.38 -30.30 -22.19
N ASP A 320 33.51 -31.31 -22.27
CA ASP A 320 33.92 -32.72 -22.38
C ASP A 320 34.79 -32.96 -23.63
N ASP A 321 34.43 -32.37 -24.78
CA ASP A 321 35.24 -32.41 -26.00
C ASP A 321 36.63 -31.78 -25.77
N VAL A 322 36.70 -30.65 -25.06
CA VAL A 322 37.97 -29.98 -24.72
C VAL A 322 38.81 -30.83 -23.77
N ASP A 323 38.21 -31.46 -22.78
CA ASP A 323 38.90 -32.36 -21.85
C ASP A 323 39.45 -33.60 -22.59
N SER A 324 38.70 -34.14 -23.55
CA SER A 324 39.21 -35.20 -24.45
C SER A 324 40.40 -34.72 -25.26
N MET A 325 40.34 -33.52 -25.83
CA MET A 325 41.47 -32.95 -26.59
C MET A 325 42.71 -32.72 -25.71
N LEU A 326 42.52 -32.32 -24.44
CA LEU A 326 43.63 -32.16 -23.50
C LEU A 326 44.25 -33.52 -23.14
N SER A 327 43.43 -34.56 -22.95
CA SER A 327 43.90 -35.92 -22.74
C SER A 327 44.71 -36.46 -23.93
N ASP A 328 44.29 -36.17 -25.15
CA ASP A 328 45.02 -36.56 -26.37
C ASP A 328 46.38 -35.84 -26.45
N ILE A 329 46.42 -34.55 -26.06
CA ILE A 329 47.67 -33.78 -26.00
C ILE A 329 48.61 -34.36 -24.93
N ASP A 330 48.12 -34.68 -23.74
CA ASP A 330 48.92 -35.28 -22.68
C ASP A 330 49.50 -36.63 -23.11
N THR A 331 48.71 -37.43 -23.83
CA THR A 331 49.16 -38.69 -24.44
C THR A 331 50.27 -38.43 -25.46
N GLY A 332 50.08 -37.47 -26.37
CA GLY A 332 51.10 -37.11 -27.37
C GLY A 332 52.40 -36.57 -26.75
N ILE A 333 52.32 -35.83 -25.63
CA ILE A 333 53.50 -35.38 -24.88
C ILE A 333 54.23 -36.57 -24.25
N ALA A 334 53.50 -37.53 -23.67
CA ALA A 334 54.09 -38.73 -23.10
C ALA A 334 54.82 -39.58 -24.16
N GLU A 335 54.21 -39.75 -25.34
CA GLU A 335 54.83 -40.45 -26.47
C GLU A 335 56.09 -39.73 -26.96
N LEU A 336 56.08 -38.39 -27.06
CA LEU A 336 57.25 -37.60 -27.43
C LEU A 336 58.38 -37.74 -26.41
N ASN A 337 58.07 -37.71 -25.12
CA ASN A 337 59.07 -37.89 -24.07
C ASN A 337 59.70 -39.28 -24.13
N SER A 338 58.90 -40.34 -24.33
CA SER A 338 59.41 -41.69 -24.53
C SER A 338 60.30 -41.79 -25.77
N GLY A 339 59.89 -41.18 -26.89
CA GLY A 339 60.69 -41.18 -28.12
C GLY A 339 62.01 -40.41 -27.98
N LEU A 340 62.04 -39.34 -27.18
CA LEU A 340 63.27 -38.61 -26.87
C LEU A 340 64.19 -39.40 -25.92
N GLU A 341 63.62 -40.13 -24.98
CA GLU A 341 64.36 -41.04 -24.08
C GLU A 341 65.01 -42.17 -24.89
N ASP A 342 64.25 -42.84 -25.76
CA ASP A 342 64.76 -43.89 -26.67
C ASP A 342 65.88 -43.36 -27.59
N LEU A 343 65.71 -42.13 -28.12
CA LEU A 343 66.73 -41.48 -28.93
C LEU A 343 68.00 -41.19 -28.12
N GLY A 344 67.83 -40.69 -26.89
CA GLY A 344 68.92 -40.44 -25.95
C GLY A 344 69.71 -41.71 -25.64
N GLU A 345 69.01 -42.81 -25.33
CA GLU A 345 69.63 -44.12 -25.10
C GLU A 345 70.36 -44.63 -26.36
N ASN A 346 69.75 -44.53 -27.54
CA ASN A 346 70.37 -44.98 -28.79
C ASN A 346 71.66 -44.21 -29.11
N LEU A 347 71.62 -42.89 -28.93
CA LEU A 347 72.78 -42.03 -29.12
C LEU A 347 73.87 -42.35 -28.10
N SER A 348 73.53 -42.56 -26.83
CA SER A 348 74.48 -42.95 -25.79
C SER A 348 75.14 -44.29 -26.13
N MET A 349 74.36 -45.30 -26.54
CA MET A 349 74.89 -46.61 -26.93
C MET A 349 75.81 -46.52 -28.15
N ARG A 350 75.46 -45.69 -29.15
CA ARG A 350 76.32 -45.47 -30.33
C ARG A 350 77.62 -44.76 -29.95
N LEU A 351 77.56 -43.76 -29.07
CA LEU A 351 78.73 -43.06 -28.57
C LEU A 351 79.66 -43.99 -27.79
N GLU A 352 79.11 -44.78 -26.87
CA GLU A 352 79.88 -45.75 -26.09
C GLU A 352 80.51 -46.83 -26.99
N ARG A 353 79.78 -47.30 -28.02
CA ARG A 353 80.34 -48.23 -29.00
C ARG A 353 81.46 -47.60 -29.82
N LEU A 354 81.28 -46.37 -30.29
CA LEU A 354 82.29 -45.64 -31.07
C LEU A 354 83.55 -45.40 -30.23
N GLU A 355 83.39 -44.97 -28.98
CA GLU A 355 84.50 -44.75 -28.04
C GLU A 355 85.30 -46.04 -27.82
N ARG A 356 84.62 -47.16 -27.63
CA ARG A 356 85.26 -48.47 -27.49
C ARG A 356 86.00 -48.89 -28.75
N GLU A 357 85.36 -48.79 -29.91
CA GLU A 357 85.98 -49.11 -31.21
C GLU A 357 87.21 -48.24 -31.47
N MET A 358 87.16 -46.94 -31.13
CA MET A 358 88.32 -46.05 -31.21
C MET A 358 89.45 -46.48 -30.27
N TYR A 359 89.13 -46.84 -29.03
CA TYR A 359 90.13 -47.29 -28.06
C TYR A 359 90.81 -48.60 -28.50
N GLU A 360 90.02 -49.56 -29.00
CA GLU A 360 90.52 -50.82 -29.55
C GLU A 360 91.42 -50.58 -30.77
N ASN A 361 90.99 -49.73 -31.71
CA ASN A 361 91.77 -49.40 -32.90
C ASN A 361 93.09 -48.69 -32.57
N ILE A 362 93.09 -47.72 -31.63
CA ILE A 362 94.30 -47.03 -31.18
C ILE A 362 95.27 -48.03 -30.51
N SER A 363 94.74 -48.95 -29.70
CA SER A 363 95.55 -49.97 -29.04
C SER A 363 96.19 -50.93 -30.05
N ALA A 364 95.42 -51.41 -31.03
CA ALA A 364 95.92 -52.27 -32.10
C ALA A 364 96.97 -51.57 -32.97
N LEU A 365 96.76 -50.28 -33.29
CA LEU A 365 97.72 -49.48 -34.05
C LEU A 365 99.03 -49.31 -33.28
N ARG A 366 98.95 -49.04 -31.96
CA ARG A 366 100.14 -48.97 -31.09
C ARG A 366 100.90 -50.30 -31.08
N GLU A 367 100.21 -51.41 -30.88
CA GLU A 367 100.82 -52.74 -30.88
C GLU A 367 101.48 -53.08 -32.22
N TYR A 368 100.83 -52.72 -33.34
CA TYR A 368 101.40 -52.90 -34.67
C TYR A 368 102.69 -52.10 -34.87
N ILE A 369 102.71 -50.81 -34.47
CA ILE A 369 103.88 -49.95 -34.58
C ILE A 369 105.03 -50.47 -33.69
N GLU A 370 104.73 -50.88 -32.46
CA GLU A 370 105.71 -51.48 -31.54
C GLU A 370 106.32 -52.75 -32.15
N LEU A 371 105.49 -53.67 -32.66
CA LEU A 371 105.96 -54.90 -33.30
C LEU A 371 106.86 -54.63 -34.52
N ARG A 372 106.48 -53.67 -35.38
CA ARG A 372 107.29 -53.29 -36.55
C ARG A 372 108.62 -52.62 -36.14
N SER A 373 108.61 -51.79 -35.11
CA SER A 373 109.82 -51.18 -34.54
C SER A 373 110.77 -52.22 -33.96
N ASP A 374 110.24 -53.22 -33.26
CA ASP A 374 111.03 -54.33 -32.70
C ASP A 374 111.63 -55.19 -33.82
N GLN A 375 110.84 -55.51 -34.86
CA GLN A 375 111.35 -56.22 -36.05
C GLN A 375 112.47 -55.45 -36.74
N MET A 376 112.30 -54.13 -36.94
CA MET A 376 113.33 -53.26 -37.52
C MET A 376 114.61 -53.28 -36.69
N THR A 377 114.49 -53.20 -35.37
CA THR A 377 115.62 -53.24 -34.43
C THR A 377 116.35 -54.57 -34.53
N LEU A 378 115.63 -55.70 -34.51
CA LEU A 378 116.20 -57.03 -34.63
C LEU A 378 116.92 -57.24 -35.98
N TYR A 379 116.33 -56.78 -37.09
CA TYR A 379 116.96 -56.87 -38.41
C TYR A 379 118.27 -56.08 -38.47
N LEU A 380 118.28 -54.85 -37.94
CA LEU A 380 119.48 -54.03 -37.89
C LEU A 380 120.57 -54.65 -37.00
N GLU A 381 120.19 -55.23 -35.86
CA GLU A 381 121.14 -55.91 -34.97
C GLU A 381 121.77 -57.12 -35.64
N VAL A 382 120.99 -57.97 -36.31
CA VAL A 382 121.47 -59.16 -37.04
C VAL A 382 122.38 -58.77 -38.20
N VAL A 383 121.99 -57.79 -39.01
CA VAL A 383 122.81 -57.31 -40.13
C VAL A 383 124.11 -56.70 -39.61
N ASN A 384 124.04 -55.86 -38.57
CA ASN A 384 125.23 -55.24 -37.99
C ASN A 384 126.20 -56.27 -37.41
N ALA A 385 125.70 -57.28 -36.69
CA ALA A 385 126.51 -58.37 -36.17
C ALA A 385 127.17 -59.21 -37.29
N SER A 386 126.41 -59.55 -38.34
CA SER A 386 126.91 -60.30 -39.50
C SER A 386 128.02 -59.54 -40.23
N LEU A 387 127.82 -58.24 -40.49
CA LEU A 387 128.83 -57.38 -41.13
C LEU A 387 130.11 -57.27 -40.29
N HIS A 388 129.97 -57.05 -38.98
CA HIS A 388 131.13 -56.99 -38.08
C HIS A 388 131.90 -58.31 -38.05
N TYR A 389 131.20 -59.45 -38.03
CA TYR A 389 131.81 -60.78 -38.04
C TYR A 389 132.61 -61.01 -39.33
N HIS A 390 131.99 -60.84 -40.51
CA HIS A 390 132.66 -61.12 -41.78
C HIS A 390 133.80 -60.15 -42.10
N LEU A 391 133.69 -58.87 -41.71
CA LEU A 391 134.81 -57.92 -41.84
C LEU A 391 135.99 -58.29 -40.94
N ALA A 392 135.72 -58.76 -39.71
CA ALA A 392 136.75 -59.21 -38.79
C ALA A 392 137.47 -60.47 -39.29
N GLU A 393 136.75 -61.45 -39.84
CA GLU A 393 137.34 -62.66 -40.43
C GLU A 393 138.20 -62.34 -41.65
N ILE A 394 137.73 -61.51 -42.60
CA ILE A 394 138.54 -61.06 -43.76
C ILE A 394 139.83 -60.39 -43.28
N GLN A 395 139.73 -59.52 -42.27
CA GLN A 395 140.90 -58.85 -41.70
C GLN A 395 141.88 -59.86 -41.09
N ASN A 396 141.37 -60.86 -40.35
CA ASN A 396 142.19 -61.89 -39.71
C ASN A 396 142.88 -62.81 -40.74
N ASP A 397 142.15 -63.28 -41.75
CA ASP A 397 142.69 -64.14 -42.81
C ASP A 397 143.78 -63.43 -43.63
N THR A 398 143.52 -62.15 -43.97
CA THR A 398 144.50 -61.32 -44.70
C THR A 398 145.77 -61.10 -43.86
N GLU A 399 145.62 -60.83 -42.56
CA GLU A 399 146.72 -60.60 -41.63
C GLU A 399 147.55 -61.87 -41.39
N SER A 400 146.88 -63.01 -41.22
CA SER A 400 147.52 -64.32 -41.02
C SER A 400 148.34 -64.72 -42.24
N PHE A 401 147.73 -64.69 -43.43
CA PHE A 401 148.42 -65.01 -44.68
C PHE A 401 149.61 -64.09 -44.93
N ARG A 402 149.45 -62.78 -44.67
CA ARG A 402 150.53 -61.82 -44.79
C ARG A 402 151.72 -62.16 -43.89
N THR A 403 151.43 -62.49 -42.64
CA THR A 403 152.47 -62.84 -41.65
C THR A 403 153.24 -64.08 -42.09
N GLU A 404 152.54 -65.09 -42.61
CA GLU A 404 153.10 -66.32 -43.14
C GLU A 404 153.99 -66.07 -44.38
N VAL A 405 153.50 -65.32 -45.37
CA VAL A 405 154.27 -64.95 -46.56
C VAL A 405 155.53 -64.15 -46.20
N VAL A 406 155.44 -63.16 -45.31
CA VAL A 406 156.60 -62.37 -44.89
C VAL A 406 157.64 -63.26 -44.17
N GLY A 407 157.18 -64.19 -43.32
CA GLY A 407 158.05 -65.14 -42.64
C GLY A 407 158.83 -66.01 -43.63
N GLU A 408 158.13 -66.66 -44.56
CA GLU A 408 158.73 -67.54 -45.55
C GLU A 408 159.66 -66.82 -46.53
N LEU A 409 159.28 -65.61 -46.99
CA LEU A 409 160.15 -64.80 -47.85
C LEU A 409 161.40 -64.32 -47.11
N SER A 410 161.32 -64.07 -45.80
CA SER A 410 162.49 -63.73 -44.98
C SER A 410 163.47 -64.90 -44.85
N ASP A 411 162.96 -66.12 -44.71
CA ASP A 411 163.76 -67.34 -44.68
C ASP A 411 164.44 -67.61 -46.03
N ILE A 412 163.69 -67.45 -47.14
CA ILE A 412 164.22 -67.56 -48.51
C ILE A 412 165.32 -66.53 -48.76
N ARG A 413 165.08 -65.27 -48.39
CA ARG A 413 166.08 -64.20 -48.49
C ARG A 413 167.36 -64.57 -47.74
N SER A 414 167.23 -65.04 -46.49
CA SER A 414 168.38 -65.44 -45.66
C SER A 414 169.18 -66.58 -46.30
N TYR A 415 168.49 -67.56 -46.89
CA TYR A 415 169.11 -68.66 -47.64
C TYR A 415 169.87 -68.15 -48.88
N LEU A 416 169.23 -67.31 -49.70
CA LEU A 416 169.85 -66.74 -50.91
C LEU A 416 171.05 -65.84 -50.60
N GLU A 417 170.99 -65.05 -49.51
CA GLU A 417 172.13 -64.26 -49.02
C GLU A 417 173.31 -65.16 -48.62
N GLY A 418 173.03 -66.30 -47.99
CA GLY A 418 174.02 -67.33 -47.68
C GLY A 418 174.72 -67.88 -48.92
N MET A 419 173.96 -68.25 -49.96
CA MET A 419 174.53 -68.76 -51.22
C MET A 419 175.33 -67.72 -51.99
N ASN A 420 174.87 -66.46 -52.03
CA ASN A 420 175.61 -65.38 -52.71
C ASN A 420 177.01 -65.17 -52.08
N ARG A 421 177.14 -65.40 -50.75
CA ARG A 421 178.44 -65.31 -50.03
C ARG A 421 179.39 -66.47 -50.33
N THR A 422 178.90 -67.66 -50.69
CA THR A 422 179.73 -68.86 -50.91
C THR A 422 180.29 -68.98 -52.33
N GLY A 423 179.88 -68.12 -53.27
CA GLY A 423 180.49 -67.99 -54.60
C GLY A 423 180.08 -69.07 -55.61
N THR A 424 178.82 -69.53 -55.57
CA THR A 424 178.25 -70.54 -56.47
C THR A 424 178.18 -70.09 -57.94
N SER A 425 178.07 -71.05 -58.87
CA SER A 425 178.06 -70.83 -60.32
C SER A 425 176.83 -70.05 -60.83
N ASP A 426 175.75 -70.01 -60.04
CA ASP A 426 174.41 -69.57 -60.47
C ASP A 426 174.08 -68.16 -59.92
N ARG A 427 175.11 -67.30 -59.87
CA ARG A 427 175.05 -66.00 -59.19
C ARG A 427 174.01 -65.03 -59.76
N ILE A 428 173.71 -65.12 -61.06
CA ILE A 428 172.75 -64.22 -61.72
C ILE A 428 171.32 -64.61 -61.31
N GLU A 429 171.03 -65.90 -61.25
CA GLU A 429 169.76 -66.48 -60.79
C GLU A 429 169.53 -66.16 -59.31
N ILE A 430 170.56 -66.25 -58.47
CA ILE A 430 170.48 -65.89 -57.05
C ILE A 430 170.10 -64.42 -56.86
N LEU A 431 170.75 -63.49 -57.57
CA LEU A 431 170.45 -62.06 -57.45
C LEU A 431 169.02 -61.72 -57.92
N ARG A 432 168.54 -62.38 -58.98
CA ARG A 432 167.15 -62.24 -59.45
C ARG A 432 166.15 -62.69 -58.38
N ALA A 433 166.37 -63.87 -57.80
CA ALA A 433 165.52 -64.39 -56.73
C ALA A 433 165.54 -63.50 -55.47
N GLN A 434 166.68 -62.91 -55.12
CA GLN A 434 166.79 -61.96 -53.99
C GLN A 434 166.01 -60.67 -54.24
N GLU A 435 166.15 -60.10 -55.43
CA GLU A 435 165.42 -58.88 -55.79
C GLU A 435 163.91 -59.14 -55.88
N ALA A 436 163.51 -60.30 -56.39
CA ALA A 436 162.12 -60.72 -56.43
C ALA A 436 161.51 -60.90 -55.03
N SER A 437 162.22 -61.51 -54.08
CA SER A 437 161.74 -61.67 -52.71
C SER A 437 161.66 -60.33 -51.96
N ASP A 438 162.65 -59.45 -52.11
CA ASP A 438 162.66 -58.11 -51.49
C ASP A 438 161.50 -57.25 -51.98
N ARG A 439 161.29 -57.19 -53.30
CA ARG A 439 160.18 -56.44 -53.90
C ARG A 439 158.82 -57.01 -53.48
N LEU A 440 158.70 -58.34 -53.36
CA LEU A 440 157.45 -58.96 -52.93
C LEU A 440 157.13 -58.63 -51.46
N ILE A 441 158.13 -58.59 -50.58
CA ILE A 441 157.94 -58.17 -49.18
C ILE A 441 157.51 -56.70 -49.09
N GLU A 442 158.17 -55.80 -49.83
CA GLU A 442 157.88 -54.36 -49.81
C GLU A 442 156.47 -54.05 -50.32
N ASP A 443 156.07 -54.71 -51.41
CA ASP A 443 154.82 -54.41 -52.10
C ASP A 443 153.61 -55.19 -51.58
N LEU A 444 153.79 -56.15 -50.66
CA LEU A 444 152.77 -57.15 -50.29
C LEU A 444 151.40 -56.54 -49.92
N ASN A 445 151.38 -55.35 -49.31
CA ASN A 445 150.15 -54.65 -48.93
C ASN A 445 149.51 -53.81 -50.04
N ASN A 446 150.23 -53.57 -51.14
CA ASN A 446 149.86 -52.63 -52.20
C ASN A 446 149.59 -53.30 -53.54
N VAL A 447 149.77 -54.62 -53.63
CA VAL A 447 149.51 -55.40 -54.84
C VAL A 447 148.29 -56.28 -54.71
N THR A 448 147.68 -56.61 -55.84
CA THR A 448 146.50 -57.49 -55.88
C THR A 448 146.88 -58.94 -55.57
N ILE A 449 145.92 -59.75 -55.10
CA ILE A 449 146.11 -61.21 -54.93
C ILE A 449 146.63 -61.88 -56.21
N SER A 450 146.13 -61.46 -57.38
CA SER A 450 146.63 -61.96 -58.69
C SER A 450 148.09 -61.63 -58.93
N GLU A 451 148.53 -60.44 -58.49
CA GLU A 451 149.92 -59.98 -58.62
C GLU A 451 150.83 -60.70 -57.62
N ILE A 452 150.39 -60.90 -56.36
CA ILE A 452 151.10 -61.70 -55.35
C ILE A 452 151.31 -63.12 -55.87
N ARG A 453 150.25 -63.74 -56.43
CA ARG A 453 150.31 -65.07 -57.03
C ARG A 453 151.36 -65.17 -58.13
N SER A 454 151.37 -64.21 -59.05
CA SER A 454 152.35 -64.17 -60.14
C SER A 454 153.78 -64.10 -59.60
N ARG A 455 154.03 -63.18 -58.67
CA ARG A 455 155.36 -62.96 -58.09
C ARG A 455 155.88 -64.15 -57.27
N ILE A 456 155.02 -64.81 -56.49
CA ILE A 456 155.39 -66.04 -55.77
C ILE A 456 155.72 -67.16 -56.77
N SER A 457 154.94 -67.29 -57.85
CA SER A 457 155.20 -68.28 -58.90
C SER A 457 156.54 -68.02 -59.60
N ASP A 458 156.83 -66.77 -59.96
CA ASP A 458 158.09 -66.39 -60.60
C ASP A 458 159.29 -66.66 -59.66
N LEU A 459 159.18 -66.28 -58.37
CA LEU A 459 160.21 -66.55 -57.36
C LEU A 459 160.43 -68.06 -57.15
N ARG A 460 159.36 -68.85 -57.16
CA ARG A 460 159.44 -70.32 -57.10
C ARG A 460 160.21 -70.86 -58.30
N ASP A 461 159.91 -70.41 -59.50
CA ASP A 461 160.55 -70.88 -60.73
C ASP A 461 162.05 -70.49 -60.75
N ASP A 462 162.38 -69.29 -60.26
CA ASP A 462 163.77 -68.87 -60.03
C ASP A 462 164.49 -69.80 -59.02
N LEU A 463 163.86 -70.18 -57.91
CA LEU A 463 164.44 -71.11 -56.93
C LEU A 463 164.65 -72.52 -57.48
N VAL A 464 163.71 -73.04 -58.29
CA VAL A 464 163.85 -74.37 -58.95
C VAL A 464 165.05 -74.39 -59.90
N SER A 465 165.35 -73.27 -60.56
CA SER A 465 166.48 -73.16 -61.50
C SER A 465 167.86 -73.35 -60.87
N LEU A 466 167.99 -73.14 -59.54
CA LEU A 466 169.23 -73.27 -58.78
C LEU A 466 169.62 -74.73 -58.46
N ASN A 467 168.73 -75.70 -58.71
CA ASN A 467 168.98 -77.15 -58.66
C ASN A 467 169.61 -77.71 -57.35
N GLY A 468 169.45 -76.99 -56.22
CA GLY A 468 169.93 -77.37 -54.88
C GLY A 468 168.80 -77.92 -54.00
N SER A 469 169.11 -78.83 -53.06
CA SER A 469 168.11 -79.48 -52.21
C SER A 469 167.34 -78.50 -51.31
N GLU A 470 168.02 -77.49 -50.76
CA GLU A 470 167.38 -76.45 -49.94
C GLU A 470 166.58 -75.45 -50.79
N ALA A 471 167.08 -75.09 -51.99
CA ALA A 471 166.32 -74.27 -52.94
C ALA A 471 165.02 -74.95 -53.38
N GLN A 472 165.07 -76.26 -53.62
CA GLN A 472 163.88 -77.06 -53.93
C GLN A 472 162.91 -77.12 -52.74
N ARG A 473 163.42 -77.19 -51.50
CA ARG A 473 162.58 -77.14 -50.29
C ARG A 473 161.85 -75.81 -50.20
N HIS A 474 162.54 -74.69 -50.39
CA HIS A 474 161.93 -73.37 -50.41
C HIS A 474 160.94 -73.18 -51.58
N ALA A 475 161.22 -73.74 -52.76
CA ALA A 475 160.27 -73.76 -53.88
C ALA A 475 159.01 -74.59 -53.56
N SER A 476 159.13 -75.69 -52.82
CA SER A 476 157.99 -76.43 -52.29
C SER A 476 157.20 -75.58 -51.29
N THR A 477 157.86 -74.85 -50.40
CA THR A 477 157.17 -73.93 -49.46
C THR A 477 156.41 -72.82 -50.20
N LEU A 478 157.00 -72.21 -51.24
CA LEU A 478 156.28 -71.24 -52.08
C LEU A 478 155.10 -71.87 -52.83
N SER A 479 155.15 -73.16 -53.15
CA SER A 479 154.02 -73.88 -53.73
C SER A 479 152.89 -74.07 -52.72
N SER A 480 153.21 -74.34 -51.46
CA SER A 480 152.24 -74.35 -50.35
C SER A 480 151.63 -72.96 -50.12
N LEU A 481 152.43 -71.89 -50.13
CA LEU A 481 151.91 -70.52 -50.04
C LEU A 481 150.97 -70.15 -51.19
N LEU A 482 151.21 -70.65 -52.41
CA LEU A 482 150.30 -70.45 -53.54
C LEU A 482 148.96 -71.17 -53.35
N GLU A 483 148.98 -72.35 -52.73
CA GLU A 483 147.78 -73.11 -52.37
C GLU A 483 147.01 -72.40 -51.24
N GLU A 484 147.71 -71.94 -50.21
CA GLU A 484 147.14 -71.11 -49.13
C GLU A 484 146.56 -69.79 -49.65
N LEU A 485 147.21 -69.13 -50.61
CA LEU A 485 146.69 -67.92 -51.24
C LEU A 485 145.36 -68.18 -51.97
N GLU A 486 145.19 -69.35 -52.59
CA GLU A 486 143.91 -69.73 -53.21
C GLU A 486 142.84 -70.01 -52.16
N ILE A 487 143.19 -70.67 -51.05
CA ILE A 487 142.28 -70.90 -49.91
C ILE A 487 141.83 -69.57 -49.30
N VAL A 488 142.77 -68.65 -49.05
CA VAL A 488 142.49 -67.30 -48.50
C VAL A 488 141.64 -66.48 -49.48
N ASN A 489 141.93 -66.54 -50.78
CA ASN A 489 141.11 -65.86 -51.79
C ASN A 489 139.67 -66.43 -51.85
N GLY A 490 139.51 -67.75 -51.72
CA GLY A 490 138.20 -68.40 -51.65
C GLY A 490 137.40 -68.00 -50.41
N THR A 491 138.03 -68.05 -49.23
CA THR A 491 137.40 -67.65 -47.96
C THR A 491 137.02 -66.17 -47.92
N ILE A 492 137.89 -65.27 -48.39
CA ILE A 492 137.57 -63.84 -48.53
C ILE A 492 136.40 -63.64 -49.50
N SER A 493 136.38 -64.33 -50.64
CA SER A 493 135.26 -64.26 -51.59
C SER A 493 133.95 -64.73 -50.97
N ASP A 494 133.98 -65.80 -50.17
CA ASP A 494 132.80 -66.30 -49.45
C ASP A 494 132.32 -65.28 -48.42
N HIS A 495 133.23 -64.68 -47.63
CA HIS A 495 132.88 -63.61 -46.69
C HIS A 495 132.31 -62.36 -47.37
N LEU A 496 132.88 -61.94 -48.51
CA LEU A 496 132.33 -60.83 -49.31
C LEU A 496 130.94 -61.14 -49.84
N SER A 497 130.68 -62.39 -50.27
CA SER A 497 129.35 -62.84 -50.69
C SER A 497 128.34 -62.77 -49.53
N GLN A 498 128.74 -63.18 -48.32
CA GLN A 498 127.89 -63.07 -47.12
C GLN A 498 127.63 -61.61 -46.70
N ILE A 499 128.61 -60.71 -46.87
CA ILE A 499 128.44 -59.27 -46.68
C ILE A 499 127.39 -58.72 -47.67
N VAL A 500 127.48 -59.08 -48.95
CA VAL A 500 126.50 -58.67 -49.96
C VAL A 500 125.09 -59.18 -49.61
N LEU A 501 124.95 -60.46 -49.24
CA LEU A 501 123.66 -61.01 -48.79
C LEU A 501 123.11 -60.28 -47.54
N SER A 502 123.98 -59.91 -46.60
CA SER A 502 123.59 -59.15 -45.40
C SER A 502 123.15 -57.72 -45.75
N LEU A 503 123.74 -57.10 -46.77
CA LEU A 503 123.35 -55.78 -47.27
C LEU A 503 122.07 -55.85 -48.12
N GLU A 504 121.87 -56.89 -48.92
CA GLU A 504 120.62 -57.14 -49.63
C GLU A 504 119.46 -57.36 -48.66
N ALA A 505 119.71 -57.96 -47.48
CA ALA A 505 118.71 -58.06 -46.43
C ALA A 505 118.22 -56.69 -45.91
N LEU A 506 119.00 -55.60 -46.05
CA LEU A 506 118.55 -54.24 -45.75
C LEU A 506 117.50 -53.73 -46.74
N GLN A 507 117.34 -54.32 -47.93
CA GLN A 507 116.22 -53.99 -48.83
C GLN A 507 114.86 -54.34 -48.20
N LYS A 508 114.80 -55.32 -47.29
CA LYS A 508 113.57 -55.59 -46.53
C LYS A 508 113.21 -54.47 -45.55
N LEU A 509 114.19 -53.68 -45.13
CA LEU A 509 113.99 -52.47 -44.32
C LEU A 509 113.26 -51.38 -45.12
N GLU A 510 113.60 -51.26 -46.40
CA GLU A 510 112.97 -50.33 -47.34
C GLU A 510 111.49 -50.65 -47.53
N GLU A 511 111.13 -51.94 -47.58
CA GLU A 511 109.74 -52.40 -47.62
C GLU A 511 108.95 -51.98 -46.36
N ILE A 512 109.53 -52.19 -45.16
CA ILE A 512 108.91 -51.77 -43.89
C ILE A 512 108.76 -50.24 -43.82
N MET A 513 109.75 -49.49 -44.29
CA MET A 513 109.67 -48.02 -44.34
C MET A 513 108.60 -47.52 -45.30
N ASN A 514 108.47 -48.15 -46.47
CA ASN A 514 107.46 -47.80 -47.46
C ASN A 514 106.04 -48.08 -46.94
N ASP A 515 105.83 -49.20 -46.23
CA ASP A 515 104.57 -49.51 -45.56
C ASP A 515 104.19 -48.44 -44.52
N LEU A 516 105.16 -47.97 -43.73
CA LEU A 516 104.96 -46.89 -42.75
C LEU A 516 104.64 -45.54 -43.41
N GLU A 517 105.28 -45.21 -44.54
CA GLU A 517 105.00 -43.99 -45.31
C GLU A 517 103.58 -44.01 -45.90
N VAL A 518 103.14 -45.15 -46.45
CA VAL A 518 101.78 -45.33 -46.93
C VAL A 518 100.77 -45.16 -45.79
N MET A 519 101.08 -45.71 -44.60
CA MET A 519 100.23 -45.56 -43.42
C MET A 519 100.11 -44.09 -42.97
N ASP A 520 101.23 -43.36 -42.93
CA ASP A 520 101.26 -41.93 -42.57
C ASP A 520 100.39 -41.10 -43.53
N LYS A 521 100.53 -41.34 -44.84
CA LYS A 521 99.71 -40.68 -45.86
C LYS A 521 98.21 -40.99 -45.73
N ASN A 522 97.88 -42.25 -45.42
CA ASN A 522 96.49 -42.64 -45.17
C ASN A 522 95.92 -41.96 -43.92
N LEU A 523 96.73 -41.82 -42.86
CA LEU A 523 96.37 -41.11 -41.64
C LEU A 523 96.08 -39.62 -41.93
N ASP A 524 96.95 -38.97 -42.70
CA ASP A 524 96.79 -37.56 -43.08
C ASP A 524 95.56 -37.32 -43.96
N THR A 525 95.28 -38.23 -44.89
CA THR A 525 94.07 -38.18 -45.72
C THR A 525 92.81 -38.32 -44.86
N THR A 526 92.81 -39.31 -43.94
CA THR A 526 91.68 -39.54 -43.02
C THR A 526 91.46 -38.35 -42.09
N LYS A 527 92.53 -37.74 -41.59
CA LYS A 527 92.49 -36.52 -40.77
C LYS A 527 91.94 -35.33 -41.54
N SER A 528 92.34 -35.16 -42.80
CA SER A 528 91.79 -34.14 -43.69
C SER A 528 90.28 -34.32 -43.90
N ASP A 529 89.84 -35.54 -44.19
CA ASP A 529 88.42 -35.87 -44.40
C ASP A 529 87.57 -35.62 -43.14
N LEU A 530 88.11 -35.92 -41.95
CA LEU A 530 87.48 -35.60 -40.67
C LEU A 530 87.38 -34.08 -40.44
N SER A 531 88.44 -33.32 -40.74
CA SER A 531 88.45 -31.86 -40.55
C SER A 531 87.60 -31.10 -41.58
N GLY A 532 87.49 -31.61 -42.81
CA GLY A 532 86.66 -31.00 -43.85
C GLY A 532 85.16 -31.12 -43.58
N ASN A 533 84.76 -32.04 -42.70
CA ASN A 533 83.37 -32.32 -42.36
C ASN A 533 82.80 -31.41 -41.25
N ASP A 534 83.60 -30.53 -40.64
CA ASP A 534 83.12 -29.53 -39.67
C ASP A 534 82.07 -28.60 -40.29
N ASN A 535 82.18 -28.33 -41.59
CA ASN A 535 81.16 -27.59 -42.34
C ASN A 535 79.82 -28.34 -42.40
N GLY A 536 79.83 -29.68 -42.40
CA GLY A 536 78.63 -30.52 -42.38
C GLY A 536 77.91 -30.46 -41.03
N ILE A 537 78.65 -30.44 -39.92
CA ILE A 537 78.09 -30.29 -38.56
C ILE A 537 77.48 -28.90 -38.38
N VAL A 538 78.16 -27.84 -38.84
CA VAL A 538 77.63 -26.47 -38.80
C VAL A 538 76.36 -26.35 -39.65
N VAL A 539 76.31 -27.00 -40.82
CA VAL A 539 75.11 -27.03 -41.67
C VAL A 539 73.97 -27.84 -41.01
N LEU A 540 74.24 -28.98 -40.38
CA LEU A 540 73.24 -29.77 -39.64
C LEU A 540 72.67 -29.05 -38.42
N LEU A 541 73.51 -28.33 -37.67
CA LEU A 541 73.10 -27.47 -36.57
C LEU A 541 72.28 -26.27 -37.08
N ALA A 542 72.68 -25.66 -38.20
CA ALA A 542 71.92 -24.59 -38.83
C ALA A 542 70.56 -25.07 -39.36
N ILE A 543 70.49 -26.26 -39.96
CA ILE A 543 69.23 -26.87 -40.41
C ILE A 543 68.32 -27.19 -39.22
N SER A 544 68.86 -27.76 -38.14
CA SER A 544 68.09 -28.05 -36.91
C SER A 544 67.52 -26.77 -36.27
N LEU A 545 68.32 -25.68 -36.24
CA LEU A 545 67.86 -24.38 -35.75
C LEU A 545 66.75 -23.80 -36.63
N VAL A 546 66.86 -23.92 -37.96
CA VAL A 546 65.84 -23.45 -38.91
C VAL A 546 64.53 -24.25 -38.76
N ILE A 547 64.60 -25.56 -38.55
CA ILE A 547 63.42 -26.41 -38.31
C ILE A 547 62.71 -26.00 -37.01
N LEU A 548 63.47 -25.74 -35.94
CA LEU A 548 62.93 -25.34 -34.64
C LEU A 548 62.23 -23.97 -34.70
N VAL A 549 62.82 -23.02 -35.44
CA VAL A 549 62.21 -21.71 -35.71
C VAL A 549 60.94 -21.86 -36.56
N ALA A 550 60.93 -22.73 -37.57
CA ALA A 550 59.76 -22.99 -38.39
C ALA A 550 58.59 -23.58 -37.58
N ILE A 551 58.86 -24.53 -36.68
CA ILE A 551 57.86 -25.11 -35.76
C ILE A 551 57.27 -24.03 -34.83
N LEU A 552 58.12 -23.14 -34.30
CA LEU A 552 57.69 -22.04 -33.44
C LEU A 552 56.75 -21.06 -34.20
N ILE A 553 57.11 -20.71 -35.44
CA ILE A 553 56.29 -19.85 -36.30
C ILE A 553 54.95 -20.53 -36.64
N LEU A 554 54.95 -21.85 -36.85
CA LEU A 554 53.74 -22.62 -37.16
C LEU A 554 52.80 -22.72 -35.94
N LEU A 555 53.37 -22.87 -34.74
CA LEU A 555 52.63 -22.78 -33.46
C LEU A 555 52.02 -21.39 -33.26
N ILE A 556 52.78 -20.32 -33.51
CA ILE A 556 52.28 -18.94 -33.43
C ILE A 556 51.16 -18.71 -34.45
N LEU A 557 51.33 -19.17 -35.70
CA LEU A 557 50.30 -19.08 -36.74
C LEU A 557 49.05 -19.90 -36.41
N MET A 558 49.20 -21.08 -35.80
CA MET A 558 48.06 -21.85 -35.29
C MET A 558 47.32 -21.09 -34.18
N MET A 559 48.04 -20.45 -33.25
CA MET A 559 47.42 -19.59 -32.23
C MET A 559 46.70 -18.39 -32.85
N VAL A 560 47.31 -17.71 -33.83
CA VAL A 560 46.71 -16.54 -34.51
C VAL A 560 45.51 -16.94 -35.37
N ARG A 561 45.56 -18.08 -36.07
CA ARG A 561 44.46 -18.56 -36.91
C ARG A 561 43.28 -19.08 -36.07
N LYS A 562 43.54 -19.60 -34.87
CA LYS A 562 42.48 -19.96 -33.91
C LYS A 562 41.86 -18.73 -33.24
N GLY A 563 42.57 -17.61 -33.18
CA GLY A 563 42.05 -16.30 -32.74
C GLY A 563 41.21 -15.54 -33.79
N ALA A 564 41.38 -15.84 -35.08
CA ALA A 564 40.68 -15.14 -36.18
C ALA A 564 39.42 -15.85 -36.71
N GLY A 565 39.00 -16.98 -36.12
CA GLY A 565 37.86 -17.77 -36.58
C GLY A 565 36.49 -17.36 -36.01
N GLY A 566 36.38 -16.22 -35.32
CA GLY A 566 35.17 -15.84 -34.59
C GLY A 566 34.57 -14.50 -35.02
N LYS A 567 33.46 -14.58 -35.77
CA LYS A 567 32.48 -13.53 -36.16
C LYS A 567 32.81 -12.83 -37.49
N GLU A 568 31.89 -12.69 -38.45
CA GLU A 568 30.46 -12.38 -38.32
C GLU A 568 29.62 -13.00 -39.45
N THR A 569 28.54 -13.71 -39.08
CA THR A 569 27.30 -13.75 -39.86
C THR A 569 26.18 -13.31 -38.93
N PHE A 570 25.65 -12.10 -39.17
CA PHE A 570 24.36 -11.65 -38.64
C PHE A 570 23.36 -11.55 -39.79
N PRO A 571 22.06 -11.72 -39.49
CA PRO A 571 21.06 -12.16 -40.43
C PRO A 571 20.41 -11.02 -41.21
N ASP A 572 19.87 -11.43 -42.34
CA ASP A 572 19.10 -10.70 -43.32
C ASP A 572 17.78 -10.16 -42.75
N SER A 573 17.44 -8.89 -43.04
CA SER A 573 16.04 -8.45 -43.10
C SER A 573 15.85 -7.16 -43.91
N ALA A 574 14.90 -7.27 -44.86
CA ALA A 574 14.05 -6.24 -45.48
C ALA A 574 14.47 -5.62 -46.83
N ASP A 575 13.99 -6.26 -47.91
CA ASP A 575 12.98 -5.76 -48.87
C ASP A 575 13.15 -4.33 -49.48
N THR A 576 13.44 -4.25 -50.79
CA THR A 576 12.47 -3.80 -51.84
C THR A 576 13.13 -3.47 -53.19
N THR A 577 12.42 -3.86 -54.25
CA THR A 577 12.33 -3.28 -55.61
C THR A 577 13.37 -3.56 -56.71
N SER A 578 12.85 -4.27 -57.73
CA SER A 578 12.79 -3.88 -59.16
C SER A 578 14.05 -4.00 -60.03
N GLY A 579 14.00 -4.97 -60.97
CA GLY A 579 14.80 -4.91 -62.20
C GLY A 579 14.94 -6.24 -62.95
N ASN A 580 13.89 -6.65 -63.69
CA ASN A 580 14.02 -7.55 -64.84
C ASN A 580 14.91 -6.87 -65.93
N PRO A 581 15.56 -7.57 -66.91
CA PRO A 581 14.96 -8.62 -67.75
C PRO A 581 16.01 -9.67 -68.28
N PRO A 582 15.85 -10.37 -69.43
CA PRO A 582 15.46 -11.78 -69.49
C PRO A 582 16.44 -12.71 -70.24
N GLY A 583 16.29 -14.03 -70.11
CA GLY A 583 16.94 -14.99 -71.02
C GLY A 583 16.50 -16.45 -70.76
N PRO A 584 16.33 -17.29 -71.80
CA PRO A 584 15.22 -18.23 -71.86
C PRO A 584 15.58 -19.72 -71.71
N VAL A 585 14.60 -20.46 -71.17
CA VAL A 585 14.06 -21.75 -71.61
C VAL A 585 15.01 -22.80 -72.19
N LYS A 586 15.17 -23.93 -71.47
CA LYS A 586 15.25 -25.32 -72.00
C LYS A 586 14.62 -26.24 -70.95
N GLU A 587 13.38 -26.69 -71.18
CA GLU A 587 13.06 -28.04 -71.66
C GLU A 587 13.67 -29.18 -70.80
N SER A 588 12.84 -29.71 -69.91
CA SER A 588 12.75 -31.16 -69.63
C SER A 588 11.47 -31.64 -70.34
N PRO A 589 11.27 -32.92 -70.73
CA PRO A 589 11.20 -34.01 -69.76
C PRO A 589 11.47 -35.46 -70.26
N SER A 590 11.36 -36.38 -69.31
CA SER A 590 10.99 -37.82 -69.45
C SER A 590 12.18 -38.72 -69.82
N VAL A 591 12.34 -39.96 -69.34
CA VAL A 591 11.46 -41.07 -68.89
C VAL A 591 12.37 -41.87 -67.90
N GLU A 592 11.94 -42.61 -66.87
CA GLU A 592 11.23 -43.88 -66.95
C GLU A 592 11.02 -44.47 -65.55
N THR A 593 9.91 -45.20 -65.46
CA THR A 593 9.30 -46.00 -64.39
C THR A 593 10.21 -47.04 -63.73
N GLY A 594 10.04 -47.32 -62.43
CA GLY A 594 9.30 -48.51 -61.99
C GLY A 594 9.96 -49.23 -60.79
N PRO A 595 9.30 -50.22 -60.16
CA PRO A 595 8.68 -49.98 -58.84
C PRO A 595 9.00 -51.02 -57.74
N ASP A 596 8.41 -50.76 -56.56
CA ASP A 596 7.92 -51.69 -55.52
C ASP A 596 8.88 -52.60 -54.74
N ARG A 597 8.84 -52.52 -53.40
CA ARG A 597 8.07 -53.48 -52.57
C ARG A 597 8.20 -53.23 -51.05
N LYS A 598 7.00 -53.12 -50.44
CA LYS A 598 6.57 -53.44 -49.06
C LYS A 598 7.07 -52.62 -47.89
#